data_AF-A0A2A9FI14-F1
#
_entry.id   AF-A0A2A9FI14-F1
#
_cell.length_a   1.000
_cell.length_b   1.000
_cell.length_c   1.000
_cell.angle_alpha   90.00
_cell.angle_beta   90.00
_cell.angle_gamma   90.00
#
_symmetry.space_group_name_H-M   'P 1'
#
loop_
_entity.id
_entity.type
_entity.pdbx_description
1 polymer ?
#
loop_
_entity_poly.entity_id
_entity_poly.type
_entity_poly.pdbx_seq_one_letter_code
_entity_poly.pdbx_strand_id
1 'polypeptide(L)'
;MGFETMPGALRAAGRSAGEKVGGLRGADCAEPVGRVAGAVRGGNAATAAGRCREALATTFTEWCAEAQRFGDRLGVAADRYQQGDHAAAGAFPAAPGMRGPR
;
A
#
# COMPACT_ATOMS: atom_id res chain seq x y z
N MET A 1 0.80 3.75 26.84
CA MET A 1 1.33 4.66 25.79
C MET A 1 1.72 3.94 24.48
N GLY A 2 1.69 2.59 24.37
CA GLY A 2 2.18 1.88 23.17
C GLY A 2 1.20 1.71 22.00
N PHE A 3 -0.11 1.92 22.21
CA PHE A 3 -1.11 1.68 21.16
C PHE A 3 -1.27 2.87 20.21
N GLU A 4 -1.28 4.12 20.66
CA GLU A 4 -1.42 5.30 19.77
C GLU A 4 -0.33 5.41 18.68
N THR A 5 0.90 4.97 18.99
CA THR A 5 2.02 4.99 18.02
C THR A 5 1.81 4.02 16.86
N MET A 6 1.02 2.95 17.04
CA MET A 6 0.85 1.91 16.02
C MET A 6 -0.12 2.31 14.89
N PRO A 7 -1.34 2.85 15.13
CA PRO A 7 -2.20 3.39 14.08
C PRO A 7 -1.53 4.52 13.30
N GLY A 8 -0.77 5.38 13.98
CA GLY A 8 0.01 6.44 13.33
C GLY A 8 1.03 5.87 12.33
N ALA A 9 1.80 4.86 12.74
CA ALA A 9 2.77 4.18 11.89
C ALA A 9 2.12 3.43 10.72
N LEU A 10 1.00 2.74 10.95
CA LEU A 10 0.24 2.04 9.90
C LEU A 10 -0.29 3.02 8.83
N ARG A 11 -0.83 4.16 9.23
CA ARG A 11 -1.28 5.20 8.29
C ARG A 11 -0.12 5.84 7.53
N ALA A 12 1.01 6.08 8.19
CA ALA A 12 2.21 6.59 7.53
C ALA A 12 2.74 5.61 6.48
N ALA A 13 2.78 4.32 6.82
CA ALA A 13 3.16 3.25 5.88
C ALA A 13 2.18 3.15 4.70
N GLY A 14 0.86 3.25 4.95
CA GLY A 14 -0.17 3.27 3.91
C GLY A 14 0.00 4.46 2.94
N ARG A 15 0.23 5.67 3.45
CA ARG A 15 0.50 6.86 2.61
C ARG A 15 1.77 6.71 1.79
N SER A 16 2.86 6.25 2.41
CA SER A 16 4.12 6.02 1.70
C SER A 16 3.98 4.95 0.60
N ALA A 17 3.19 3.90 0.84
CA ALA A 17 2.86 2.92 -0.19
C ALA A 17 2.09 3.58 -1.35
N GLY A 18 1.07 4.40 -1.05
CA GLY A 18 0.30 5.14 -2.05
C GLY A 18 1.16 6.11 -2.89
N GLU A 19 2.06 6.87 -2.26
CA GLU A 19 2.99 7.77 -2.95
C GLU A 19 3.93 7.01 -3.88
N LYS A 20 4.51 5.90 -3.41
CA LYS A 20 5.39 5.05 -4.22
C LYS A 20 4.65 4.44 -5.40
N VAL A 21 3.44 3.92 -5.20
CA VAL A 21 2.61 3.38 -6.28
C VAL A 21 2.22 4.46 -7.27
N GLY A 22 1.87 5.67 -6.80
CA GLY A 22 1.58 6.82 -7.65
C GLY A 22 2.77 7.19 -8.54
N GLY A 23 3.98 7.24 -7.98
CA GLY A 23 5.21 7.48 -8.74
C GLY A 23 5.52 6.37 -9.74
N LEU A 24 5.30 5.11 -9.36
CA LEU A 24 5.54 3.93 -10.20
C LEU A 24 4.57 3.84 -11.37
N ARG A 25 3.28 4.15 -11.20
CA ARG A 25 2.31 4.19 -12.30
C ARG A 25 2.65 5.25 -13.36
N GLY A 26 3.38 6.29 -12.98
CA GLY A 26 3.91 7.29 -13.91
C GLY A 26 5.15 6.84 -14.69
N ALA A 27 5.80 5.75 -14.27
CA ALA A 27 6.96 5.20 -14.96
C ALA A 27 6.49 4.21 -16.04
N ASP A 28 6.76 4.52 -17.31
CA ASP A 28 6.58 3.55 -18.40
C ASP A 28 7.74 2.54 -18.39
N CYS A 29 7.67 1.56 -17.49
CA CYS A 29 8.68 0.50 -17.35
C CYS A 29 8.78 -0.38 -18.60
N ALA A 30 7.79 -0.35 -19.49
CA ALA A 30 7.75 -1.14 -20.72
C ALA A 30 8.34 -0.39 -21.93
N GLU A 31 8.52 0.92 -21.84
CA GLU A 31 9.09 1.77 -22.91
C GLU A 31 10.44 1.26 -23.43
N PRO A 32 11.43 0.90 -22.58
CA PRO A 32 12.72 0.41 -23.07
C PRO A 32 12.59 -0.90 -23.84
N VAL A 33 11.68 -1.78 -23.40
CA VAL A 33 11.39 -3.05 -24.09
C VAL A 33 10.70 -2.77 -25.42
N GLY A 34 9.83 -1.76 -25.48
CA GLY A 34 9.23 -1.25 -26.72
C GLY A 34 10.26 -0.75 -27.72
N ARG A 35 11.28 0.00 -27.28
CA ARG A 35 12.39 0.43 -28.13
C ARG A 35 13.18 -0.73 -28.69
N VAL A 36 13.46 -1.75 -27.87
CA VAL A 36 14.12 -2.99 -28.34
C VAL A 36 13.24 -3.70 -29.36
N ALA A 37 11.94 -3.87 -29.09
CA ALA A 37 11.01 -4.50 -30.01
C ALA A 37 10.94 -3.79 -31.37
N GLY A 38 10.95 -2.45 -31.38
CA GLY A 38 10.98 -1.65 -32.62
C GLY A 38 12.32 -1.71 -33.38
N ALA A 39 13.43 -1.93 -32.67
CA ALA A 39 14.76 -2.08 -33.28
C ALA A 39 14.99 -3.49 -33.86
N VAL A 40 14.28 -4.51 -33.36
CA VAL A 40 14.36 -5.88 -33.85
C VAL A 40 13.61 -6.01 -35.17
N ARG A 41 14.35 -6.21 -36.27
CA ARG A 41 13.79 -6.35 -37.62
C ARG A 41 13.19 -7.73 -37.85
N GLY A 42 11.84 -7.81 -37.83
CA GLY A 42 11.04 -8.89 -38.43
C GLY A 42 11.15 -10.29 -37.80
N GLY A 43 10.10 -11.09 -37.97
CA GLY A 43 10.08 -12.50 -37.56
C GLY A 43 9.80 -12.74 -36.07
N ASN A 44 10.14 -13.93 -35.60
CA ASN A 44 9.81 -14.42 -34.24
C ASN A 44 10.38 -13.54 -33.12
N ALA A 45 11.51 -12.86 -33.35
CA ALA A 45 12.16 -12.01 -32.35
C ALA A 45 11.37 -10.72 -32.08
N ALA A 46 10.79 -10.10 -33.12
CA ALA A 46 9.93 -8.92 -32.96
C ALA A 46 8.63 -9.29 -32.20
N THR A 47 8.04 -10.44 -32.54
CA THR A 47 6.86 -10.98 -31.83
C THR A 47 7.17 -11.30 -30.38
N ALA A 48 8.32 -11.93 -30.09
CA ALA A 48 8.74 -12.23 -28.73
C ALA A 48 8.97 -10.94 -27.91
N ALA A 49 9.63 -9.94 -28.49
CA ALA A 49 9.84 -8.65 -27.83
C ALA A 49 8.52 -7.92 -27.54
N GLY A 50 7.54 -7.97 -28.47
CA GLY A 50 6.19 -7.47 -28.24
C GLY A 50 5.49 -8.16 -27.07
N ARG A 51 5.52 -9.51 -27.03
CA ARG A 51 4.97 -10.29 -25.91
C ARG A 51 5.66 -9.99 -24.59
N CYS A 52 6.98 -9.82 -24.59
CA CYS A 52 7.73 -9.42 -23.40
C CYS A 52 7.30 -8.05 -22.89
N ARG A 53 7.11 -7.07 -23.80
CA ARG A 53 6.61 -5.74 -23.44
C ARG A 53 5.21 -5.82 -22.81
N GLU A 54 4.30 -6.56 -23.42
CA GLU A 54 2.94 -6.75 -22.90
C GLU A 54 2.95 -7.45 -21.54
N ALA A 55 3.69 -8.55 -21.40
CA ALA A 55 3.80 -9.28 -20.15
C ALA A 55 4.38 -8.41 -19.02
N LEU A 56 5.41 -7.61 -19.33
CA LEU A 56 6.01 -6.68 -18.39
C LEU A 56 5.02 -5.59 -17.95
N ALA A 57 4.32 -4.97 -18.91
CA ALA A 57 3.32 -3.94 -18.63
C ALA A 57 2.17 -4.48 -17.76
N THR A 58 1.66 -5.67 -18.07
CA THR A 58 0.62 -6.35 -17.30
C THR A 58 1.09 -6.67 -15.89
N THR A 59 2.23 -7.34 -15.75
CA THR A 59 2.79 -7.73 -14.44
C THR A 59 3.05 -6.50 -13.57
N PHE A 60 3.59 -5.43 -14.15
CA PHE A 60 3.85 -4.19 -13.43
C PHE A 60 2.56 -3.51 -12.96
N THR A 61 1.52 -3.51 -13.80
CA THR A 61 0.20 -2.97 -13.44
C THR A 61 -0.43 -3.77 -12.30
N GLU A 62 -0.37 -5.10 -12.36
CA GLU A 62 -0.86 -5.98 -11.30
C GLU A 62 -0.12 -5.77 -9.98
N TRP A 63 1.20 -5.64 -10.04
CA TRP A 63 2.02 -5.35 -8.87
C TRP A 63 1.70 -4.00 -8.25
N CYS A 64 1.52 -2.95 -9.07
CA CYS A 64 1.08 -1.64 -8.59
C CYS A 64 -0.32 -1.70 -7.96
N ALA A 65 -1.22 -2.51 -8.49
CA ALA A 65 -2.54 -2.72 -7.91
C ALA A 65 -2.46 -3.44 -6.55
N GLU A 66 -1.63 -4.47 -6.42
CA GLU A 66 -1.44 -5.16 -5.13
C GLU A 66 -0.78 -4.27 -4.08
N ALA A 67 0.22 -3.48 -4.47
CA ALA A 67 0.85 -2.51 -3.58
C ALA A 67 -0.14 -1.44 -3.08
N GLN A 68 -1.07 -0.97 -3.94
CA GLN A 68 -2.15 -0.09 -3.52
C GLN A 68 -3.07 -0.78 -2.51
N ARG A 69 -3.53 -2.00 -2.83
CA ARG A 69 -4.38 -2.80 -1.92
C ARG A 69 -3.71 -3.03 -0.56
N PHE A 70 -2.41 -3.24 -0.54
CA PHE A 70 -1.64 -3.36 0.70
C PHE A 70 -1.70 -2.07 1.52
N GLY A 71 -1.47 -0.91 0.89
CA GLY A 71 -1.62 0.40 1.54
C GLY A 71 -3.02 0.63 2.13
N ASP A 72 -4.07 0.28 1.37
CA ASP A 72 -5.46 0.40 1.83
C ASP A 72 -5.74 -0.51 3.04
N ARG A 73 -5.23 -1.75 3.04
CA ARG A 73 -5.33 -2.69 4.17
C ARG A 73 -4.66 -2.14 5.44
N LEU A 74 -3.54 -1.44 5.31
CA LEU A 74 -2.88 -0.78 6.45
C LEU A 74 -3.75 0.33 7.05
N GLY A 75 -4.45 1.10 6.21
CA GLY A 75 -5.43 2.10 6.65
C GLY A 75 -6.57 1.46 7.44
N VAL A 76 -7.18 0.41 6.89
CA VAL A 76 -8.25 -0.35 7.56
C VAL A 76 -7.78 -0.93 8.90
N ALA A 77 -6.55 -1.45 8.97
CA ALA A 77 -5.99 -1.95 10.21
C ALA A 77 -5.83 -0.84 11.26
N ALA A 78 -5.35 0.34 10.87
CA ALA A 78 -5.23 1.49 11.76
C ALA A 78 -6.59 1.94 12.33
N ASP A 79 -7.63 1.95 11.49
CA ASP A 79 -8.98 2.33 11.92
C ASP A 79 -9.57 1.32 12.90
N ARG A 80 -9.36 0.02 12.65
CA ARG A 80 -9.77 -1.05 13.58
C ARG A 80 -9.08 -0.95 14.93
N TYR A 81 -7.78 -0.63 14.97
CA TYR A 81 -7.08 -0.41 16.22
C TYR A 81 -7.67 0.76 17.02
N GLN A 82 -7.94 1.90 16.36
CA GLN A 82 -8.54 3.04 17.05
C GLN A 82 -9.97 2.78 17.55
N GLN A 83 -10.78 2.04 16.79
CA GLN A 83 -12.10 1.63 17.25
C GLN A 83 -12.02 0.72 18.49
N GLY A 84 -11.06 -0.22 18.50
CA GLY A 84 -10.77 -1.07 19.65
C GLY A 84 -10.36 -0.26 20.88
N ASP A 85 -9.44 0.69 20.72
CA ASP A 85 -8.98 1.56 21.81
C ASP A 85 -10.13 2.40 22.39
N HIS A 86 -10.97 3.01 21.54
CA HIS A 86 -12.14 3.75 22.01
C HIS A 86 -13.15 2.87 22.76
N ALA A 87 -13.42 1.66 22.25
CA ALA A 87 -14.31 0.72 22.91
C ALA A 87 -13.77 0.30 24.28
N ALA A 88 -12.47 0.05 24.39
CA ALA A 88 -11.83 -0.28 25.66
C ALA A 88 -11.84 0.89 26.66
N ALA A 89 -11.61 2.12 26.20
CA ALA A 89 -11.67 3.31 27.04
C ALA A 89 -13.08 3.56 27.64
N GLY A 90 -14.14 3.20 26.91
CA GLY A 90 -15.52 3.29 27.38
C GLY A 90 -15.98 2.11 28.24
N ALA A 91 -15.24 1.00 28.28
CA ALA A 91 -15.63 -0.21 28.99
C ALA A 91 -15.34 -0.18 30.50
N PHE A 92 -14.40 0.67 30.94
CA PHE A 92 -14.07 0.80 32.36
C PHE A 92 -14.74 2.04 32.96
N PRO A 93 -15.62 1.91 33.97
CA PRO A 93 -16.13 3.07 34.69
C PRO A 93 -14.96 3.81 35.36
N ALA A 94 -15.03 5.15 35.37
CA ALA A 94 -14.06 5.98 36.11
C ALA A 94 -13.94 5.46 37.55
N ALA A 95 -12.71 5.19 37.99
CA ALA A 95 -12.46 4.68 39.33
C ALA A 95 -13.18 5.58 40.34
N PRO A 96 -13.99 5.02 41.26
CA PRO A 96 -14.66 5.82 42.26
C PRO A 96 -13.58 6.56 43.05
N GLY A 97 -13.62 7.90 43.00
CA GLY A 97 -12.63 8.74 43.66
C GLY A 97 -12.56 8.33 45.12
N MET A 98 -11.39 7.85 45.55
CA MET A 98 -11.12 7.58 46.96
C MET A 98 -11.18 8.91 47.70
N ARG A 99 -12.37 9.26 48.24
CA ARG A 99 -12.46 10.19 49.34
C ARG A 99 -11.82 9.50 50.54
N GLY A 100 -10.58 9.89 50.82
CA GLY A 100 -9.91 9.53 52.07
C GLY A 100 -10.74 10.01 53.27
N PRO A 101 -10.67 9.27 54.40
CA PRO A 101 -11.41 9.64 55.60
C PRO A 101 -10.93 11.01 56.12
N ARG A 102 -11.90 11.81 56.60
CA ARG A 102 -11.69 13.13 57.20
C ARG A 102 -11.02 13.05 58.55
#